data_AF-A0A661IZV1-F1
#
_entry.id   AF-A0A661IZV1-F1
#
_cell.length_a   1.000
_cell.length_b   1.000
_cell.length_c   1.000
_cell.angle_alpha   90.00
_cell.angle_beta   90.00
_cell.angle_gamma   90.00
#
_symmetry.space_group_name_H-M   'P 1'
#
loop_
_entity.id
_entity.type
_entity.pdbx_description
1 polymer ?
#
loop_
_entity_poly.entity_id
_entity_poly.type
_entity_poly.pdbx_seq_one_letter_code
_entity_poly.pdbx_strand_id
1 'polypeptide(L)' 'MNLSIKNVPEELARQLRERARRHHRSLQGELMAILEEAVWGDRRRLSPGEVHQRVRELGLRTGAEAVEMVREDRDGR' A
#
# COMPACT_ATOMS: atom_id res chain seq x y z
N MET A 1 10.11 -22.60 -4.67
CA MET A 1 10.59 -22.84 -3.29
C MET A 1 9.37 -22.82 -2.39
N ASN A 2 9.19 -23.81 -1.52
CA ASN A 2 7.97 -23.95 -0.71
C ASN A 2 8.31 -23.86 0.78
N LEU A 3 7.53 -23.11 1.54
CA LEU A 3 7.63 -23.02 3.00
C LEU A 3 6.46 -23.80 3.61
N SER A 4 6.74 -24.69 4.56
CA SER A 4 5.70 -25.43 5.28
C SER A 4 5.87 -25.21 6.77
N ILE A 5 4.79 -24.85 7.44
CA ILE A 5 4.74 -24.63 8.88
C ILE A 5 3.99 -25.81 9.50
N LYS A 6 4.66 -26.58 10.35
CA LYS A 6 4.06 -27.71 11.08
C LYS A 6 3.49 -27.24 12.41
N ASN A 7 2.51 -27.99 12.93
CA ASN A 7 1.91 -27.78 14.26
C ASN A 7 1.27 -26.39 14.46
N VAL A 8 0.62 -25.87 13.42
CA VAL A 8 -0.15 -24.62 13.54
C VAL A 8 -1.37 -24.88 14.45
N PRO A 9 -1.54 -24.11 15.54
CA PRO A 9 -2.72 -24.22 16.39
C PRO A 9 -4.00 -24.01 15.57
N GLU A 10 -5.04 -24.81 15.81
CA GLU A 10 -6.25 -24.78 14.99
C GLU A 10 -6.95 -23.42 15.04
N GLU A 11 -6.97 -22.80 16.21
CA GLU A 11 -7.52 -21.45 16.39
C GLU A 11 -6.75 -20.40 15.57
N LEU A 12 -5.42 -20.52 15.50
CA LEU A 12 -4.60 -19.63 14.67
C LEU A 12 -4.90 -19.84 13.17
N ALA A 13 -5.02 -21.10 12.73
CA ALA A 13 -5.38 -21.42 11.36
C ALA A 13 -6.76 -20.87 10.99
N ARG A 14 -7.73 -20.93 11.92
CA ARG A 14 -9.08 -20.37 11.76
C ARG A 14 -9.02 -18.86 11.57
N GLN A 15 -8.32 -18.14 12.45
CA GLN A 15 -8.18 -16.68 12.36
C GLN A 15 -7.48 -16.23 11.07
N LEU A 16 -6.45 -16.98 10.62
CA LEU A 16 -5.75 -16.69 9.36
C LEU A 16 -6.67 -16.87 8.15
N ARG A 17 -7.51 -17.93 8.12
CA ARG A 17 -8.50 -18.12 7.05
C ARG A 17 -9.54 -17.00 7.04
N GLU A 18 -10.02 -16.60 8.20
CA GLU A 18 -11.00 -15.51 8.32
C GLU A 18 -10.43 -14.16 7.88
N ARG A 19 -9.17 -13.89 8.25
CA ARG A 19 -8.42 -12.72 7.77
C ARG A 19 -8.23 -12.77 6.25
N ALA A 20 -7.81 -13.89 5.68
CA ALA A 20 -7.67 -14.06 4.24
C ALA A 20 -8.99 -13.79 3.49
N ARG A 21 -10.12 -14.28 4.02
CA ARG A 21 -11.46 -14.03 3.46
C ARG A 21 -11.82 -12.55 3.48
N ARG A 22 -11.50 -11.83 4.57
CA ARG A 22 -11.72 -10.37 4.68
C ARG A 22 -10.88 -9.57 3.69
N HIS A 23 -9.66 -10.02 3.41
CA HIS A 23 -8.77 -9.38 2.43
C HIS A 23 -8.98 -9.87 0.99
N HIS A 24 -10.00 -10.72 0.75
CA HIS A 24 -10.28 -11.32 -0.56
C HIS A 24 -9.06 -12.05 -1.17
N ARG A 25 -8.26 -12.70 -0.33
CA ARG A 25 -7.05 -13.43 -0.73
C ARG A 25 -7.16 -14.91 -0.39
N SER A 26 -6.40 -15.73 -1.11
CA SER A 26 -6.17 -17.12 -0.69
C SER A 26 -5.36 -17.15 0.61
N LEU A 27 -5.42 -18.26 1.36
CA LEU A 27 -4.64 -18.40 2.59
C LEU A 27 -3.13 -18.24 2.35
N GLN A 28 -2.62 -18.79 1.25
CA GLN A 28 -1.23 -18.63 0.85
C GLN A 28 -0.91 -17.16 0.51
N GLY A 29 -1.81 -16.47 -0.19
CA GLY A 29 -1.65 -15.04 -0.51
C GLY A 29 -1.64 -14.16 0.75
N GLU A 30 -2.49 -14.48 1.73
CA GLU A 30 -2.50 -13.76 3.00
C GLU A 30 -1.22 -14.00 3.82
N LEU A 31 -0.74 -15.25 3.88
CA LEU A 31 0.52 -15.57 4.52
C LEU A 31 1.69 -14.84 3.85
N MET A 32 1.71 -14.79 2.51
CA MET A 32 2.72 -14.01 1.80
C MET A 32 2.65 -12.55 2.21
N ALA A 33 1.47 -11.92 2.19
CA ALA A 33 1.31 -10.52 2.56
C ALA A 33 1.80 -10.20 3.97
N ILE A 34 1.51 -11.08 4.95
CA ILE A 34 2.00 -10.95 6.32
C ILE A 34 3.53 -11.02 6.36
N LEU A 35 4.14 -11.97 5.64
CA LEU A 35 5.60 -12.10 5.57
C LEU A 35 6.24 -10.90 4.88
N GLU A 36 5.63 -10.39 3.80
CA GLU A 36 6.11 -9.20 3.11
C GLU A 36 6.12 -7.99 4.05
N GLU A 37 5.05 -7.81 4.82
CA GLU A 37 4.94 -6.71 5.76
C GLU A 37 5.91 -6.88 6.94
N ALA A 38 6.11 -8.10 7.45
CA ALA A 38 7.07 -8.36 8.52
C ALA A 38 8.53 -8.14 8.09
N VAL A 39 8.88 -8.43 6.84
CA VAL A 39 10.27 -8.33 6.34
C VAL A 39 10.56 -6.95 5.75
N TRP A 40 9.59 -6.36 5.04
CA TRP A 40 9.79 -5.11 4.29
C TRP A 40 8.92 -3.95 4.77
N GLY A 41 7.98 -4.17 5.69
CA GLY A 41 7.04 -3.14 6.15
C GLY A 41 7.73 -1.89 6.67
N ASP A 42 8.81 -2.03 7.42
CA ASP A 42 9.57 -0.87 7.93
C ASP A 42 10.44 -0.22 6.85
N ARG A 43 10.95 -1.00 5.89
CA ARG A 43 11.72 -0.46 4.74
C ARG A 43 10.86 0.29 3.73
N ARG A 44 9.57 -0.02 3.63
CA ARG A 44 8.64 0.58 2.66
C ARG A 44 7.91 1.81 3.21
N ARG A 45 7.99 2.07 4.52
CA ARG A 45 7.41 3.29 5.12
C ARG A 45 8.38 4.44 4.95
N LEU A 46 8.21 5.21 3.88
CA LEU A 46 8.81 6.53 3.79
C LEU A 46 8.08 7.46 4.77
N SER A 47 8.83 8.20 5.56
CA SER A 47 8.27 9.34 6.30
C SER A 47 7.71 10.38 5.33
N PRO A 48 6.75 11.21 5.75
CA PRO A 48 6.24 12.30 4.92
C PRO A 48 7.35 13.21 4.36
N GLY A 49 8.42 13.43 5.12
CA GLY A 49 9.58 14.20 4.68
C GLY A 49 10.37 13.52 3.55
N GLU A 50 10.58 12.21 3.64
CA GLU A 50 11.27 11.42 2.60
C GLU A 50 10.44 11.33 1.31
N VAL A 51 9.11 11.17 1.43
CA VAL A 51 8.21 11.24 0.27
C VAL A 51 8.33 12.62 -0.40
N HIS A 52 8.29 13.71 0.37
CA HIS A 52 8.40 15.06 -0.17
C HIS A 52 9.73 15.28 -0.89
N GLN A 53 10.86 14.85 -0.31
CA GLN A 53 12.15 14.93 -1.00
C GLN A 53 12.17 14.12 -2.28
N ARG A 54 11.65 12.89 -2.26
CA ARG A 54 11.64 12.02 -3.44
C ARG A 54 10.79 12.60 -4.59
N VAL A 55 9.63 13.17 -4.28
CA VAL A 55 8.78 13.86 -5.26
C VAL A 55 9.52 15.05 -5.89
N ARG A 56 10.29 15.81 -5.08
CA ARG A 56 11.12 16.91 -5.59
C ARG A 56 12.25 16.44 -6.50
N GLU A 57 12.95 15.36 -6.14
CA GLU A 57 14.01 14.78 -6.97
C GLU A 57 13.49 14.27 -8.32
N LEU A 58 12.30 13.66 -8.33
CA LEU A 58 11.66 13.18 -9.54
C LEU A 58 11.15 14.32 -10.44
N GLY A 59 11.19 15.57 -9.97
CA GLY A 59 10.77 16.74 -10.74
C GLY A 59 9.27 16.73 -11.09
N LEU A 60 8.47 15.94 -10.37
CA LEU A 60 7.03 15.85 -10.59
C LEU A 60 6.39 17.19 -10.23
N ARG A 61 5.74 17.83 -11.20
CA ARG A 61 5.00 19.07 -11.02
C ARG A 61 3.52 18.74 -11.03
N THR A 62 2.76 19.29 -10.09
CA THR A 62 1.30 19.28 -10.17
C THR A 62 0.89 20.07 -11.40
N GLY A 63 0.07 19.48 -12.27
CA GLY A 63 -0.41 20.15 -13.48
C GLY A 63 -1.19 21.42 -13.13
N ALA A 64 -0.98 22.49 -13.90
CA ALA A 64 -1.66 23.77 -13.71
C ALA A 64 -3.11 23.77 -14.25
N GLU A 65 -3.63 22.63 -14.70
CA GLU A 65 -4.98 22.49 -15.28
C GLU A 65 -6.06 23.05 -14.36
N ALA A 66 -5.94 22.85 -13.05
CA ALA A 66 -6.87 23.42 -12.07
C ALA A 66 -6.82 24.96 -12.02
N VAL A 67 -5.64 25.56 -12.20
CA VAL A 67 -5.47 27.02 -12.24
C VAL A 67 -6.04 27.59 -13.53
N GLU A 68 -5.85 26.91 -14.65
CA GLU A 68 -6.40 27.31 -15.95
C GLU A 68 -7.92 27.24 -15.96
N MET A 69 -8.54 26.16 -15.44
CA MET A 69 -10.00 26.06 -15.30
C MET A 69 -10.58 27.20 -14.45
N VAL A 70 -9.94 27.56 -13.33
CA VAL A 70 -10.39 28.67 -12.47
C VAL A 70 -10.26 30.03 -13.16
N ARG A 71 -9.25 30.21 -14.03
CA ARG A 71 -9.08 31.45 -14.81
C ARG A 71 -10.15 31.56 -15.89
N GLU A 72 -10.44 30.48 -16.62
CA GLU A 72 -11.51 30.45 -17.61
C GLU A 72 -12.87 30.82 -17.00
N ASP A 73 -13.24 30.19 -15.88
CA ASP A 73 -14.50 30.49 -15.17
C ASP A 73 -14.60 31.92 -14.62
N ARG A 74 -13.46 32.55 -14.31
CA ARG A 74 -13.39 33.91 -13.81
C ARG A 74 -13.46 34.93 -14.93
N ASP A 75 -12.71 34.72 -16.00
CA ASP A 75 -12.52 35.68 -17.09
C ASP A 75 -13.64 35.60 -18.14
N GLY A 76 -14.48 34.55 -18.09
CA GLY A 76 -15.68 34.39 -18.92
C GLY A 76 -16.96 35.06 -18.40
N ARG A 77 -16.90 35.92 -17.37
CA ARG A 77 -18.05 36.64 -16.80
C ARG A 77 -18.10 38.11 -17.19
#